data_AF-A0A1I2LU73-F1
#
_entry.id   AF-A0A1I2LU73-F1
#
_cell.length_a   1.000
_cell.length_b   1.000
_cell.length_c   1.000
_cell.angle_alpha   90.00
_cell.angle_beta   90.00
_cell.angle_gamma   90.00
#
_symmetry.space_group_name_H-M   'P 1'
#
loop_
_entity.id
_entity.type
_entity.pdbx_description
1 polymer ?
#
loop_
_entity_poly.entity_id
_entity_poly.type
_entity_poly.pdbx_seq_one_letter_code
_entity_poly.pdbx_strand_id
1 'polypeptide(L)'
;MLEECLLLIPSLFSMVGGVIGYKQYISKLAGISDEKEFLSRSNREFRQFALKYAVIGGTMAGLMGIAAVRISSGKAVPGNVPLLMVIVFLMILVALLSIYFITAGVLHDPRSSARVKKDMIQSMIAAAMAVNAVPIISMGIFLAIIEKHY
;
A
#
# COMPACT_ATOMS: atom_id res chain seq x y z
N MET A 1 -19.58 14.28 -4.36
CA MET A 1 -19.32 14.05 -2.92
C MET A 1 -19.33 12.58 -2.51
N LEU A 2 -20.46 11.84 -2.52
CA LEU A 2 -20.48 10.47 -1.98
C LEU A 2 -19.56 9.48 -2.74
N GLU A 3 -19.48 9.58 -4.06
CA GLU A 3 -18.65 8.71 -4.91
C GLU A 3 -17.16 9.03 -4.81
N GLU A 4 -16.83 10.30 -4.59
CA GLU A 4 -15.46 10.77 -4.34
C GLU A 4 -14.93 10.17 -3.04
N CYS A 5 -15.77 10.13 -2.00
CA CYS A 5 -15.50 9.46 -0.75
C CYS A 5 -15.30 7.94 -0.93
N LEU A 6 -16.07 7.30 -1.82
CA LEU A 6 -15.97 5.85 -2.06
C LEU A 6 -14.67 5.42 -2.77
N LEU A 7 -13.93 6.36 -3.39
CA LEU A 7 -12.63 6.08 -4.00
C LEU A 7 -11.47 6.54 -3.10
N LEU A 8 -11.61 7.71 -2.46
CA LEU A 8 -10.55 8.26 -1.60
C LEU A 8 -10.45 7.57 -0.24
N ILE A 9 -11.57 7.32 0.43
CA ILE A 9 -11.56 6.82 1.81
C ILE A 9 -10.96 5.40 1.85
N PRO A 10 -11.37 4.43 1.00
CA PRO A 10 -10.75 3.11 0.99
C PRO A 10 -9.26 3.18 0.68
N SER A 11 -8.84 4.05 -0.25
CA SER A 11 -7.43 4.26 -0.60
C SER A 11 -6.61 4.76 0.59
N LEU A 12 -7.14 5.76 1.33
CA LEU A 12 -6.48 6.32 2.51
C LEU A 12 -6.37 5.29 3.64
N PHE A 13 -7.47 4.58 3.96
CA PHE A 13 -7.47 3.57 5.03
C PHE A 13 -6.54 2.40 4.70
N SER A 14 -6.57 1.93 3.45
CA SER A 14 -5.66 0.88 2.98
C SER A 14 -4.20 1.35 3.11
N MET A 15 -3.89 2.55 2.63
CA MET A 15 -2.54 3.11 2.68
C MET A 15 -2.03 3.28 4.13
N VAL A 16 -2.80 3.96 5.00
CA VAL A 16 -2.41 4.19 6.39
C VAL A 16 -2.29 2.88 7.17
N GLY A 17 -3.29 1.99 7.05
CA GLY A 17 -3.27 0.69 7.71
C GLY A 17 -2.10 -0.18 7.24
N GLY A 18 -1.76 -0.11 5.94
CA GLY A 18 -0.64 -0.80 5.34
C GLY A 18 0.71 -0.34 5.85
N VAL A 19 0.94 0.98 5.88
CA VAL A 19 2.17 1.58 6.41
C VAL A 19 2.34 1.26 7.89
N ILE A 20 1.27 1.37 8.70
CA ILE A 20 1.31 1.02 10.13
C ILE A 20 1.63 -0.47 10.31
N GLY A 21 0.97 -1.36 9.56
CA GLY A 21 1.22 -2.79 9.60
C GLY A 21 2.66 -3.15 9.23
N TYR A 22 3.22 -2.49 8.21
CA TYR A 22 4.61 -2.69 7.78
C TYR A 22 5.61 -2.19 8.84
N LYS A 23 5.34 -1.03 9.46
CA LYS A 23 6.14 -0.52 10.58
C LYS A 23 6.15 -1.50 11.75
N GLN A 24 4.99 -2.08 12.10
CA GLN A 24 4.90 -3.11 13.14
C GLN A 24 5.72 -4.35 12.79
N TYR A 25 5.66 -4.80 11.54
CA TYR A 25 6.50 -5.90 11.04
C TYR A 25 8.00 -5.62 11.25
N ILE A 26 8.51 -4.48 10.77
CA ILE A 26 9.93 -4.13 10.91
C ILE A 26 10.34 -3.98 12.38
N SER A 27 9.49 -3.40 13.22
CA SER A 27 9.76 -3.25 14.66
C SER A 27 9.98 -4.58 15.38
N LYS A 28 9.37 -5.68 14.90
CA LYS A 28 9.54 -7.02 15.47
C LYS A 28 10.82 -7.72 15.05
N LEU A 29 11.54 -7.15 14.08
CA LEU A 29 12.85 -7.60 13.61
C LEU A 29 14.00 -6.82 14.26
N ALA A 30 13.69 -5.72 14.94
CA ALA A 30 14.68 -4.91 15.63
C ALA A 30 15.39 -5.72 16.73
N GLY A 31 16.71 -5.57 16.81
CA GLY A 31 17.54 -6.19 17.85
C GLY A 31 17.94 -7.65 17.59
N ILE A 32 17.56 -8.25 16.47
CA ILE A 32 18.01 -9.60 16.11
C ILE A 32 19.36 -9.52 15.42
N SER A 33 20.39 -10.09 16.05
CA SER A 33 21.76 -10.14 15.51
C SER A 33 22.08 -11.43 14.74
N ASP A 34 21.38 -12.54 15.03
CA ASP A 34 21.58 -13.81 14.34
C ASP A 34 20.84 -13.83 13.00
N GLU A 35 21.55 -14.15 11.92
CA GLU A 35 20.99 -14.17 10.57
C GLU A 35 19.87 -15.20 10.40
N LYS A 36 20.04 -16.42 10.95
CA LYS A 36 19.05 -17.49 10.77
C LYS A 36 17.76 -17.17 11.53
N GLU A 37 17.90 -16.66 12.75
CA GLU A 37 16.77 -16.17 13.53
C GLU A 37 16.07 -15.01 12.83
N PHE A 38 16.83 -14.04 12.29
CA PHE A 38 16.30 -12.90 11.56
C PHE A 38 15.44 -13.36 10.37
N LEU A 39 15.98 -14.22 9.50
CA LEU A 39 15.30 -14.66 8.28
C LEU A 39 14.03 -15.49 8.60
N SER A 40 14.12 -16.38 9.58
CA SER A 40 12.98 -17.18 10.04
C SER A 40 11.84 -16.29 10.56
N ARG A 41 12.19 -15.30 11.39
CA ARG A 41 11.23 -14.36 11.97
C ARG A 41 10.70 -13.38 10.94
N SER A 42 11.54 -12.89 10.03
CA SER A 42 11.15 -12.05 8.89
C SER A 42 10.06 -12.73 8.09
N ASN A 43 10.27 -13.98 7.66
CA ASN A 43 9.28 -14.71 6.88
C ASN A 43 7.95 -14.92 7.64
N ARG A 44 8.02 -15.28 8.93
CA ARG A 44 6.82 -15.50 9.75
C ARG A 44 6.01 -14.22 9.95
N GLU A 45 6.67 -13.13 10.36
CA GLU A 45 6.00 -11.86 10.64
C GLU A 45 5.53 -11.18 9.35
N PHE A 46 6.29 -11.29 8.26
CA PHE A 46 5.88 -10.80 6.94
C PHE A 46 4.63 -11.52 6.44
N ARG A 47 4.53 -12.84 6.61
CA ARG A 47 3.33 -13.61 6.26
C ARG A 47 2.10 -13.16 7.06
N GLN A 48 2.26 -12.85 8.35
CA GLN A 48 1.16 -12.30 9.16
C GLN A 48 0.73 -10.91 8.67
N PHE A 49 1.70 -10.05 8.35
CA PHE A 49 1.44 -8.75 7.75
C PHE A 49 0.68 -8.89 6.43
N ALA A 50 1.20 -9.71 5.51
CA ALA A 50 0.63 -9.93 4.18
C ALA A 50 -0.81 -10.47 4.27
N LEU A 51 -1.09 -11.41 5.18
CA LEU A 51 -2.42 -11.97 5.33
C LEU A 51 -3.42 -10.95 5.90
N LYS A 52 -3.05 -10.20 6.93
CA LYS A 52 -3.89 -9.11 7.47
C LYS A 52 -4.17 -8.06 6.41
N TYR A 53 -3.13 -7.69 5.66
CA TYR A 53 -3.25 -6.67 4.63
C TYR A 53 -4.05 -7.16 3.41
N ALA A 54 -3.95 -8.43 3.04
CA ALA A 54 -4.77 -9.01 1.98
C ALA A 54 -6.26 -8.94 2.31
N VAL A 55 -6.65 -9.16 3.57
CA VAL A 55 -8.04 -9.00 4.02
C VAL A 55 -8.49 -7.54 3.92
N ILE A 56 -7.71 -6.61 4.48
CA ILE A 56 -8.03 -5.17 4.45
C ILE A 56 -8.10 -4.67 3.00
N GLY A 57 -7.06 -4.93 2.21
CA GLY A 57 -6.96 -4.53 0.82
C GLY A 57 -8.07 -5.15 -0.04
N GLY A 58 -8.42 -6.42 0.18
CA GLY A 58 -9.54 -7.08 -0.49
C GLY A 58 -10.88 -6.43 -0.18
N THR A 59 -11.15 -6.11 1.09
CA THR A 59 -12.37 -5.38 1.48
C THR A 59 -12.43 -3.99 0.84
N MET A 60 -11.32 -3.25 0.87
CA MET A 60 -11.25 -1.90 0.27
C MET A 60 -11.40 -1.94 -1.26
N ALA A 61 -10.75 -2.89 -1.93
CA ALA A 61 -10.91 -3.11 -3.36
C ALA A 61 -12.36 -3.48 -3.73
N GLY A 62 -13.03 -4.29 -2.90
CA GLY A 62 -14.46 -4.60 -3.08
C GLY A 62 -15.35 -3.36 -3.03
N LEU A 63 -15.11 -2.45 -2.07
CA LEU A 63 -15.83 -1.17 -2.00
C LEU A 63 -15.59 -0.31 -3.26
N MET A 64 -14.36 -0.29 -3.77
CA MET A 64 -14.03 0.44 -4.99
C MET A 64 -14.66 -0.18 -6.24
N GLY A 65 -14.86 -1.50 -6.27
CA GLY A 65 -15.61 -2.17 -7.33
C GLY A 65 -17.04 -1.64 -7.46
N ILE A 66 -17.71 -1.33 -6.34
CA ILE A 66 -19.05 -0.73 -6.34
C ILE A 66 -19.01 0.67 -6.97
N ALA A 67 -18.01 1.48 -6.64
CA ALA A 67 -17.84 2.80 -7.24
C ALA A 67 -17.60 2.70 -8.75
N ALA A 68 -16.73 1.78 -9.19
CA ALA A 68 -16.43 1.56 -10.60
C ALA A 68 -17.67 1.18 -11.43
N VAL A 69 -18.56 0.32 -10.90
CA VAL A 69 -19.82 -0.07 -11.57
C VAL A 69 -20.80 1.10 -11.68
N ARG A 70 -20.88 1.97 -10.66
CA ARG A 70 -21.75 3.15 -10.71
C ARG A 70 -21.25 4.17 -11.74
N ILE A 71 -19.94 4.35 -11.83
CA ILE A 71 -19.28 5.22 -12.82
C ILE A 71 -19.50 4.67 -14.24
N SER A 72 -19.27 3.37 -14.46
CA SER A 72 -19.41 2.77 -15.79
C SER A 72 -20.85 2.85 -16.32
N SER A 73 -21.84 2.71 -15.43
CA SER A 73 -23.27 2.88 -15.74
C SER A 73 -23.73 4.33 -15.93
N GLY A 74 -22.81 5.31 -15.88
CA GLY A 74 -23.11 6.73 -16.12
C GLY A 74 -23.92 7.38 -15.00
N LYS A 75 -24.09 6.71 -13.87
CA LYS A 75 -24.87 7.20 -12.72
C LYS A 75 -24.10 8.18 -11.85
N ALA A 76 -22.79 8.30 -12.09
CA ALA A 76 -21.82 8.90 -11.18
C ALA A 76 -20.60 9.41 -11.96
N VAL A 77 -20.34 10.72 -11.95
CA VAL A 77 -19.07 11.30 -12.41
C VAL A 77 -18.57 12.24 -11.31
N PRO A 78 -17.41 11.97 -10.70
CA PRO A 78 -16.80 12.88 -9.74
C PRO A 78 -16.62 14.27 -10.35
N GLY A 79 -16.95 15.34 -9.62
CA GLY A 79 -16.88 16.71 -10.17
C GLY A 79 -15.45 17.24 -10.28
N ASN A 80 -14.53 16.74 -9.43
CA ASN A 80 -13.16 17.23 -9.32
C ASN A 80 -12.10 16.14 -9.59
N VAL A 81 -12.31 15.31 -10.64
CA VAL A 81 -11.41 14.18 -10.98
C VAL A 81 -9.91 14.53 -10.98
N PRO A 82 -9.45 15.67 -11.59
CA PRO A 82 -8.02 15.98 -11.61
C PRO A 82 -7.42 16.18 -10.21
N LEU A 83 -8.14 16.89 -9.33
CA LEU A 83 -7.71 17.12 -7.95
C LEU A 83 -7.64 15.80 -7.17
N LEU A 84 -8.65 14.93 -7.33
CA LEU A 84 -8.70 13.63 -6.66
C LEU A 84 -7.54 12.72 -7.10
N MET A 85 -7.19 12.77 -8.39
CA MET A 85 -6.06 12.03 -8.93
C MET A 85 -4.73 12.50 -8.34
N VAL A 86 -4.53 13.83 -8.21
CA VAL A 86 -3.36 14.41 -7.54
C VAL A 86 -3.26 13.93 -6.09
N ILE A 87 -4.38 13.94 -5.36
CA ILE A 87 -4.42 13.47 -3.97
C ILE A 87 -4.00 11.99 -3.89
N VAL A 88 -4.56 11.11 -4.73
CA VAL A 88 -4.21 9.69 -4.75
C VAL A 88 -2.74 9.49 -5.12
N PHE A 89 -2.21 10.25 -6.08
CA PHE A 89 -0.81 10.20 -6.44
C PHE A 89 0.10 10.59 -5.28
N LEU A 90 -0.25 11.65 -4.53
CA LEU A 90 0.47 12.03 -3.32
C LEU A 90 0.40 10.92 -2.25
N MET A 91 -0.74 10.24 -2.08
CA MET A 91 -0.84 9.10 -1.16
C MET A 91 0.12 7.97 -1.54
N ILE A 92 0.22 7.63 -2.83
CA ILE A 92 1.14 6.61 -3.33
C ILE A 92 2.58 7.00 -3.01
N LEU A 93 2.96 8.24 -3.32
CA LEU A 93 4.31 8.74 -3.08
C LEU A 93 4.67 8.73 -1.59
N VAL A 94 3.75 9.18 -0.73
CA VAL A 94 3.94 9.15 0.73
C VAL A 94 4.06 7.72 1.24
N ALA A 95 3.28 6.77 0.72
CA ALA A 95 3.37 5.36 1.13
C ALA A 95 4.71 4.74 0.75
N LEU A 96 5.19 4.98 -0.49
CA LEU A 96 6.49 4.51 -0.97
C LEU A 96 7.63 5.07 -0.12
N LEU A 97 7.63 6.38 0.13
CA LEU A 97 8.63 7.03 0.98
C LEU A 97 8.59 6.47 2.40
N SER A 98 7.39 6.31 2.98
CA SER A 98 7.23 5.77 4.33
C SER A 98 7.82 4.37 4.44
N ILE A 99 7.49 3.47 3.50
CA ILE A 99 8.02 2.11 3.46
C ILE A 99 9.54 2.14 3.33
N TYR A 100 10.08 2.93 2.40
CA TYR A 100 11.53 3.08 2.22
C TYR A 100 12.22 3.54 3.52
N PHE A 101 11.73 4.60 4.16
CA PHE A 101 12.34 5.11 5.40
C PHE A 101 12.23 4.12 6.56
N ILE A 102 11.14 3.35 6.64
CA ILE A 102 11.01 2.27 7.64
C ILE A 102 12.05 1.17 7.40
N THR A 103 12.28 0.76 6.15
CA THR A 103 13.25 -0.30 5.81
C THR A 103 14.70 0.19 5.89
N ALA A 104 14.95 1.48 5.63
CA ALA A 104 16.29 2.07 5.58
C ALA A 104 17.11 1.81 6.86
N GLY A 105 16.46 1.75 8.03
CA GLY A 105 17.11 1.43 9.30
C GLY A 105 17.80 0.06 9.30
N VAL A 106 17.25 -0.93 8.59
CA VAL A 106 17.85 -2.27 8.48
C VAL A 106 18.88 -2.32 7.33
N LEU A 107 18.60 -1.62 6.23
CA LEU A 107 19.50 -1.63 5.06
C LEU A 107 20.84 -0.92 5.33
N HIS A 108 20.81 0.15 6.11
CA HIS A 108 21.98 0.94 6.47
C HIS A 108 22.76 0.38 7.67
N ASP A 109 22.27 -0.67 8.33
CA ASP A 109 23.02 -1.33 9.40
C ASP A 109 24.27 -2.02 8.81
N PRO A 110 25.49 -1.64 9.24
CA PRO A 110 26.72 -2.29 8.80
C PRO A 110 26.88 -3.72 9.33
N ARG A 111 26.14 -4.11 10.37
CA ARG A 111 26.17 -5.44 10.97
C ARG A 111 25.27 -6.44 10.24
N SER A 112 24.35 -5.95 9.41
CA SER A 112 23.45 -6.80 8.64
C SER A 112 24.17 -7.47 7.47
N SER A 113 24.01 -8.78 7.35
CA SER A 113 24.60 -9.54 6.24
C SER A 113 23.94 -9.19 4.89
N ALA A 114 24.65 -9.48 3.79
CA ALA A 114 24.11 -9.25 2.44
C ALA A 114 22.79 -10.02 2.19
N ARG A 115 22.61 -11.18 2.84
CA ARG A 115 21.40 -11.98 2.72
C ARG A 115 20.20 -11.34 3.42
N VAL A 116 20.41 -10.80 4.63
CA VAL A 116 19.41 -10.02 5.37
C VAL A 116 18.98 -8.80 4.57
N LYS A 117 19.93 -8.06 3.97
CA LYS A 117 19.62 -6.89 3.14
C LYS A 117 18.81 -7.27 1.92
N LYS A 118 19.14 -8.38 1.26
CA LYS A 118 18.37 -8.88 0.09
C LYS A 118 16.95 -9.28 0.49
N ASP A 119 16.77 -10.00 1.59
CA ASP A 119 15.44 -10.34 2.12
C ASP A 119 14.61 -9.08 2.41
N MET A 120 15.23 -8.10 3.07
CA MET A 120 14.58 -6.82 3.37
C MET A 120 14.17 -6.02 2.14
N ILE A 121 15.00 -6.00 1.10
CA ILE A 121 14.62 -5.37 -0.17
C ILE A 121 13.41 -6.09 -0.78
N GLN A 122 13.38 -7.43 -0.76
CA GLN A 122 12.25 -8.19 -1.28
C GLN A 122 10.96 -7.93 -0.50
N SER A 123 11.02 -7.97 0.84
CA SER A 123 9.89 -7.64 1.70
C SER A 123 9.42 -6.19 1.54
N MET A 124 10.35 -5.25 1.34
CA MET A 124 10.04 -3.84 1.06
C MET A 124 9.29 -3.68 -0.25
N ILE A 125 9.75 -4.30 -1.34
CA ILE A 125 9.08 -4.26 -2.65
C ILE A 125 7.69 -4.89 -2.55
N ALA A 126 7.58 -6.07 -1.92
CA ALA A 126 6.30 -6.74 -1.77
C ALA A 126 5.32 -5.92 -0.92
N ALA A 127 5.78 -5.30 0.16
CA ALA A 127 4.96 -4.38 0.95
C ALA A 127 4.57 -3.14 0.16
N ALA A 128 5.48 -2.52 -0.59
CA ALA A 128 5.20 -1.35 -1.42
C ALA A 128 4.10 -1.66 -2.45
N MET A 129 4.18 -2.80 -3.13
CA MET A 129 3.16 -3.24 -4.07
C MET A 129 1.82 -3.50 -3.39
N ALA A 130 1.83 -4.21 -2.25
CA ALA A 130 0.61 -4.49 -1.51
C ALA A 130 -0.06 -3.19 -1.04
N VAL A 131 0.69 -2.32 -0.34
CA VAL A 131 0.16 -1.09 0.27
C VAL A 131 -0.43 -0.15 -0.78
N ASN A 132 0.19 -0.07 -1.97
CA ASN A 132 -0.26 0.81 -3.04
C ASN A 132 -1.30 0.20 -3.98
N ALA A 133 -1.64 -1.09 -3.88
CA ALA A 133 -2.56 -1.74 -4.80
C ALA A 133 -3.92 -1.01 -4.89
N VAL A 134 -4.51 -0.67 -3.74
CA VAL A 134 -5.80 0.02 -3.65
C VAL A 134 -5.73 1.45 -4.21
N PRO A 135 -4.77 2.31 -3.78
CA PRO A 135 -4.56 3.61 -4.42
C PRO A 135 -4.33 3.55 -5.94
N ILE A 136 -3.55 2.58 -6.43
CA ILE A 136 -3.28 2.40 -7.87
C ILE A 136 -4.57 2.06 -8.62
N ILE A 137 -5.42 1.17 -8.07
CA ILE A 137 -6.74 0.88 -8.63
C ILE A 137 -7.59 2.16 -8.68
N SER A 138 -7.56 2.99 -7.63
CA SER A 138 -8.27 4.29 -7.63
C SER A 138 -7.82 5.17 -8.79
N MET A 139 -6.52 5.24 -9.02
CA MET A 139 -5.92 6.05 -10.07
C MET A 139 -6.34 5.55 -11.45
N GLY A 140 -6.36 4.24 -11.66
CA GLY A 140 -6.88 3.62 -12.89
C GLY A 140 -8.35 3.94 -13.13
N ILE A 141 -9.18 3.93 -12.09
CA ILE A 141 -10.60 4.32 -12.19
C ILE A 141 -10.71 5.80 -12.58
N PHE A 142 -9.94 6.70 -11.97
CA PHE A 142 -9.96 8.12 -12.34
C PHE A 142 -9.50 8.37 -13.77
N LEU A 143 -8.47 7.67 -14.24
CA LEU A 143 -8.01 7.76 -15.64
C LEU A 143 -9.10 7.33 -16.62
N ALA A 144 -9.79 6.22 -16.34
CA ALA A 144 -10.90 5.75 -17.18
C ALA A 144 -12.08 6.73 -17.21
N ILE A 145 -12.30 7.51 -16.14
CA ILE A 145 -13.31 8.58 -16.13
C ILE A 145 -12.88 9.72 -17.06
N ILE A 146 -11.62 10.15 -16.98
CA ILE A 146 -11.12 11.23 -17.84
C ILE A 146 -11.25 10.82 -19.31
N GLU A 147 -10.79 9.63 -19.68
CA GLU A 147 -10.86 9.11 -21.07
C GLU A 147 -12.30 9.02 -21.60
N LYS A 148 -13.27 8.73 -20.75
CA LYS A 148 -14.68 8.60 -21.18
C LYS A 148 -15.40 9.94 -21.31
N HIS A 149 -14.93 11.00 -20.63
CA HIS A 149 -15.64 12.26 -20.48
C HIS A 149 -14.91 13.49 -21.04
N TYR A 150 -13.68 13.33 -21.53
CA TYR A 150 -12.87 14.33 -22.24
C TYR A 150 -12.35 13.75 -23.54
#